data_AF-A0A6U4U8T1-F1
#
_entry.id   AF-A0A6U4U8T1-F1
#
_cell.length_a   1.000
_cell.length_b   1.000
_cell.length_c   1.000
_cell.angle_alpha   90.00
_cell.angle_beta   90.00
_cell.angle_gamma   90.00
#
_symmetry.space_group_name_H-M   'P 1'
#
loop_
_entity.id
_entity.type
_entity.pdbx_description
1 polymer ?
#
loop_
_entity_poly.entity_id
_entity_poly.type
_entity_poly.pdbx_seq_one_letter_code
_entity_poly.pdbx_strand_id
1 'polypeptide(L)'
;KYCMSSEGESESEEDERIASLVTYVGKHGAEESANYLKKELGGKDGMVYGGMCFNENLAMAHFLVTACFDEDSTLTSQIDENKELLVACCKDDQEFQGGFLLAMELYIVRELRKGIAKYDKVLKKLWECDVVSEDLVEEWHSKENALHEFYPDFVLEDAIAIRESAAKFLEWVQEGDE
;
A
#
# COMPACT_ATOMS: atom_id res chain seq x y z
N LYS A 1 -37.18 -22.98 -26.10
CA LYS A 1 -35.86 -22.83 -26.75
C LYS A 1 -35.09 -21.86 -25.88
N TYR A 2 -34.07 -22.35 -25.19
CA TYR A 2 -33.27 -21.62 -24.21
C TYR A 2 -32.61 -20.39 -24.83
N CYS A 3 -32.61 -19.28 -24.09
CA CYS A 3 -31.47 -18.37 -24.01
C CYS A 3 -31.19 -18.17 -22.52
N MET A 4 -30.43 -19.10 -21.94
CA MET A 4 -29.52 -18.77 -20.86
C MET A 4 -28.31 -18.08 -21.50
N SER A 5 -27.91 -16.95 -20.91
CA SER A 5 -26.60 -16.26 -21.00
C SER A 5 -26.87 -14.87 -20.40
N SER A 6 -26.24 -14.39 -19.33
CA SER A 6 -25.03 -14.78 -18.64
C SER A 6 -25.09 -14.07 -17.28
N GLU A 7 -25.46 -14.77 -16.22
CA GLU A 7 -25.09 -14.36 -14.85
C GLU A 7 -23.62 -14.71 -14.69
N GLY A 8 -22.76 -13.82 -15.17
CA GLY A 8 -21.35 -13.78 -14.79
C GLY A 8 -21.23 -12.67 -13.78
N GLU A 9 -21.62 -12.94 -12.54
CA GLU A 9 -21.22 -12.13 -11.40
C GLU A 9 -19.69 -12.07 -11.44
N SER A 10 -19.12 -10.87 -11.58
CA SER A 10 -17.68 -10.68 -11.54
C SER A 10 -17.21 -10.97 -10.12
N GLU A 11 -16.89 -12.22 -9.82
CA GLU A 11 -16.17 -12.61 -8.62
C GLU A 11 -14.88 -11.81 -8.59
N SER A 12 -14.73 -10.97 -7.58
CA SER A 12 -13.60 -10.07 -7.39
C SER A 12 -12.28 -10.86 -7.41
N GLU A 13 -11.44 -10.59 -8.40
CA GLU A 13 -10.12 -11.23 -8.63
C GLU A 13 -9.06 -10.75 -7.62
N GLU A 14 -9.38 -10.85 -6.32
CA GLU A 14 -8.43 -10.62 -5.25
C GLU A 14 -7.44 -11.79 -5.15
N ASP A 15 -6.17 -11.50 -4.92
CA ASP A 15 -5.14 -12.55 -4.81
C ASP A 15 -5.37 -13.42 -3.57
N GLU A 16 -5.39 -14.76 -3.74
CA GLU A 16 -5.60 -15.72 -2.64
C GLU A 16 -4.56 -15.60 -1.51
N ARG A 17 -3.38 -15.03 -1.82
CA ARG A 17 -2.34 -14.77 -0.84
C ARG A 17 -2.75 -13.71 0.19
N ILE A 18 -3.67 -12.80 -0.15
CA ILE A 18 -4.20 -11.81 0.79
C ILE A 18 -4.94 -12.51 1.92
N ALA A 19 -5.90 -13.38 1.59
CA ALA A 19 -6.64 -14.16 2.59
C ALA A 19 -5.73 -15.06 3.44
N SER A 20 -4.69 -15.61 2.80
CA SER A 20 -3.67 -16.40 3.49
C SER A 20 -2.88 -15.56 4.49
N LEU A 21 -2.44 -14.36 4.09
CA LEU A 21 -1.73 -13.41 4.94
C LEU A 21 -2.58 -12.96 6.13
N VAL A 22 -3.83 -12.55 5.90
CA VAL A 22 -4.79 -12.16 6.95
C VAL A 22 -4.93 -13.27 8.00
N THR A 23 -5.12 -14.50 7.53
CA THR A 23 -5.25 -15.68 8.42
C THR A 23 -3.97 -15.93 9.23
N TYR A 24 -2.81 -15.74 8.62
CA TYR A 24 -1.52 -15.98 9.26
C TYR A 24 -1.21 -14.91 10.31
N VAL A 25 -1.38 -13.63 9.98
CA VAL A 25 -1.19 -12.50 10.91
C VAL A 25 -2.06 -12.65 12.15
N GLY A 26 -3.31 -13.12 12.01
CA GLY A 26 -4.20 -13.36 13.16
C GLY A 26 -3.74 -14.47 14.13
N LYS A 27 -2.71 -15.25 13.78
CA LYS A 27 -2.21 -16.40 14.55
C LYS A 27 -0.74 -16.30 14.94
N HIS A 28 0.01 -15.37 14.35
CA HIS A 28 1.46 -15.29 14.42
C HIS A 28 1.93 -13.88 14.76
N GLY A 29 3.16 -13.77 15.29
CA GLY A 29 3.76 -12.47 15.59
C GLY A 29 4.19 -11.71 14.33
N ALA A 30 4.52 -10.43 14.50
CA ALA A 30 4.95 -9.54 13.42
C ALA A 30 6.13 -10.09 12.60
N GLU A 31 7.20 -10.53 13.27
CA GLU A 31 8.40 -11.08 12.62
C GLU A 31 8.12 -12.37 11.84
N GLU A 32 7.32 -13.28 12.40
CA GLU A 32 6.92 -14.51 11.72
C GLU A 32 6.07 -14.20 10.49
N SER A 33 5.14 -13.26 10.62
CA SER A 33 4.24 -12.85 9.54
C SER A 33 4.99 -12.11 8.42
N ALA A 34 5.95 -11.25 8.76
CA ALA A 34 6.82 -10.59 7.79
C ALA A 34 7.66 -11.61 7.00
N ASN A 35 8.21 -12.61 7.68
CA ASN A 35 8.91 -13.72 7.03
C ASN A 35 7.98 -14.52 6.12
N TYR A 36 6.76 -14.80 6.57
CA TYR A 36 5.75 -15.51 5.77
C TYR A 36 5.42 -14.75 4.48
N LEU A 37 5.15 -13.44 4.58
CA LEU A 37 4.92 -12.59 3.40
C LEU A 37 6.10 -12.64 2.43
N LYS A 38 7.32 -12.38 2.92
CA LYS A 38 8.49 -12.17 2.05
C LYS A 38 9.08 -13.46 1.48
N LYS A 39 9.03 -14.57 2.21
CA LYS A 39 9.73 -15.81 1.85
C LYS A 39 8.80 -16.91 1.34
N GLU A 40 7.59 -16.99 1.87
CA GLU A 40 6.66 -18.08 1.56
C GLU A 40 5.61 -17.64 0.54
N LEU A 41 4.99 -16.47 0.73
CA LEU A 41 4.01 -15.94 -0.22
C LEU A 41 4.67 -15.34 -1.46
N GLY A 42 5.58 -14.38 -1.25
CA GLY A 42 6.21 -13.64 -2.32
C GLY A 42 5.22 -12.81 -3.16
N GLY A 43 5.76 -11.99 -4.07
CA GLY A 43 4.95 -11.10 -4.92
C GLY A 43 4.88 -11.51 -6.38
N LYS A 44 5.56 -12.61 -6.73
CA LYS A 44 5.64 -13.07 -8.11
C LYS A 44 4.25 -13.33 -8.69
N ASP A 45 4.01 -12.79 -9.88
CA ASP A 45 2.75 -12.91 -10.62
C ASP A 45 1.54 -12.52 -9.72
N GLY A 46 1.71 -11.50 -8.88
CA GLY A 46 0.71 -10.98 -7.95
C GLY A 46 -0.50 -10.37 -8.64
N MET A 47 -1.70 -10.62 -8.13
CA MET A 47 -2.89 -9.92 -8.58
C MET A 47 -3.10 -8.65 -7.74
N VAL A 48 -3.17 -7.50 -8.41
CA VAL A 48 -3.45 -6.19 -7.81
C VAL A 48 -4.66 -5.61 -8.53
N TYR A 49 -5.80 -5.53 -7.82
CA TYR A 49 -7.08 -5.08 -8.39
C TYR A 49 -7.49 -5.78 -9.70
N GLY A 50 -7.30 -7.10 -9.78
CA GLY A 50 -7.61 -7.90 -10.98
C GLY A 50 -6.58 -7.77 -12.12
N GLY A 51 -5.51 -7.01 -11.93
CA GLY A 51 -4.38 -6.94 -12.86
C GLY A 51 -3.18 -7.73 -12.36
N MET A 52 -2.55 -8.51 -13.24
CA MET A 52 -1.26 -9.13 -12.94
C MET A 52 -0.17 -8.06 -12.80
N CYS A 53 0.50 -8.04 -11.65
CA CYS A 53 1.57 -7.14 -11.29
C CYS A 53 2.92 -7.86 -11.39
N PHE A 54 3.80 -7.36 -12.25
CA PHE A 54 5.14 -7.91 -12.44
C PHE A 54 6.20 -7.29 -11.52
N ASN A 55 5.81 -6.30 -10.71
CA ASN A 55 6.65 -5.76 -9.66
C ASN A 55 6.35 -6.51 -8.36
N GLU A 56 7.22 -7.45 -7.99
CA GLU A 56 7.00 -8.33 -6.83
C GLU A 56 6.89 -7.54 -5.52
N ASN A 57 7.71 -6.50 -5.33
CA ASN A 57 7.67 -5.68 -4.12
C ASN A 57 6.36 -4.90 -4.01
N LEU A 58 5.87 -4.34 -5.12
CA LEU A 58 4.57 -3.69 -5.16
C LEU A 58 3.42 -4.69 -4.88
N ALA A 59 3.47 -5.88 -5.48
CA ALA A 59 2.46 -6.91 -5.27
C ALA A 59 2.42 -7.37 -3.81
N MET A 60 3.58 -7.70 -3.20
CA MET A 60 3.63 -8.06 -1.78
C MET A 60 3.17 -6.92 -0.88
N ALA A 61 3.57 -5.69 -1.21
CA ALA A 61 3.14 -4.52 -0.47
C ALA A 61 1.62 -4.31 -0.57
N HIS A 62 1.02 -4.55 -1.75
CA HIS A 62 -0.43 -4.54 -1.89
C HIS A 62 -1.08 -5.59 -0.99
N PHE A 63 -0.53 -6.81 -0.92
CA PHE A 63 -1.06 -7.83 -0.02
C PHE A 63 -1.02 -7.39 1.44
N LEU A 64 0.10 -6.80 1.87
CA LEU A 64 0.26 -6.24 3.21
C LEU A 64 -0.75 -5.13 3.49
N VAL A 65 -0.89 -4.18 2.56
CA VAL A 65 -1.81 -3.05 2.69
C VAL A 65 -3.25 -3.54 2.81
N THR A 66 -3.69 -4.42 1.91
CA THR A 66 -5.06 -4.96 1.94
C THR A 66 -5.32 -5.82 3.18
N ALA A 67 -4.29 -6.50 3.72
CA ALA A 67 -4.43 -7.27 4.96
C ALA A 67 -4.47 -6.41 6.23
N CYS A 68 -3.84 -5.22 6.22
CA CYS A 68 -3.72 -4.35 7.38
C CYS A 68 -4.75 -3.22 7.43
N PHE A 69 -5.32 -2.83 6.28
CA PHE A 69 -6.14 -1.63 6.17
C PHE A 69 -7.54 -1.91 5.63
N ASP A 70 -8.53 -1.35 6.31
CA ASP A 70 -9.94 -1.31 5.91
C ASP A 70 -10.49 0.12 5.84
N GLU A 71 -11.73 0.25 5.36
CA GLU A 71 -12.43 1.54 5.25
C GLU A 71 -13.13 1.99 6.54
N ASP A 72 -13.20 1.15 7.57
CA ASP A 72 -14.01 1.37 8.76
C ASP A 72 -13.31 2.29 9.78
N SER A 73 -11.98 2.41 9.70
CA SER A 73 -11.16 3.19 10.63
C SER A 73 -10.22 4.20 9.94
N THR A 74 -9.71 5.17 10.70
CA THR A 74 -8.72 6.11 10.13
C THR A 74 -7.39 5.42 9.87
N LEU A 75 -6.78 5.67 8.72
CA LEU A 75 -5.47 5.08 8.35
C LEU A 75 -4.40 5.27 9.43
N THR A 76 -4.35 6.43 10.09
CA THR A 76 -3.39 6.69 11.15
C THR A 76 -3.58 5.80 12.38
N SER A 77 -4.81 5.45 12.73
CA SER A 77 -5.10 4.49 13.81
C SER A 77 -4.67 3.08 13.41
N GLN A 78 -5.00 2.69 12.17
CA GLN A 78 -4.65 1.38 11.65
C GLN A 78 -3.13 1.20 11.50
N ILE A 79 -2.38 2.27 11.21
CA ILE A 79 -0.90 2.25 11.25
C ILE A 79 -0.40 1.98 12.67
N ASP A 80 -1.00 2.59 13.70
CA ASP A 80 -0.65 2.30 15.09
C ASP A 80 -0.95 0.85 15.48
N GLU A 81 -2.12 0.36 15.09
CA GLU A 81 -2.58 -1.00 15.38
C GLU A 81 -1.70 -2.06 14.70
N ASN A 82 -1.26 -1.81 13.46
CA ASN A 82 -0.42 -2.72 12.68
C ASN A 82 1.08 -2.39 12.78
N LYS A 83 1.49 -1.47 13.66
CA LYS A 83 2.85 -0.91 13.68
C LYS A 83 3.94 -1.98 13.67
N GLU A 84 3.83 -2.98 14.54
CA GLU A 84 4.85 -4.01 14.68
C GLU A 84 5.04 -4.79 13.38
N LEU A 85 3.94 -5.16 12.72
CA LEU A 85 3.97 -5.87 11.44
C LEU A 85 4.53 -4.99 10.31
N LEU A 86 4.08 -3.74 10.22
CA LEU A 86 4.56 -2.80 9.21
C LEU A 86 6.06 -2.55 9.35
N VAL A 87 6.56 -2.38 10.58
CA VAL A 87 8.00 -2.22 10.85
C VAL A 87 8.77 -3.48 10.48
N ALA A 88 8.30 -4.66 10.87
CA ALA A 88 8.94 -5.94 10.54
C ALA A 88 9.02 -6.18 9.02
N CYS A 89 8.04 -5.68 8.27
CA CYS A 89 8.05 -5.75 6.81
C CYS A 89 8.93 -4.68 6.16
N CYS A 90 8.98 -3.45 6.67
CA CYS A 90 9.53 -2.32 5.90
C CYS A 90 10.91 -1.84 6.37
N LYS A 91 11.18 -1.75 7.67
CA LYS A 91 12.23 -0.86 8.24
C LYS A 91 13.64 -1.00 7.61
N ASP A 92 14.06 -2.22 7.29
CA ASP A 92 15.41 -2.51 6.78
C ASP A 92 15.43 -2.92 5.29
N ASP A 93 14.34 -2.66 4.57
CA ASP A 93 14.16 -3.10 3.18
C ASP A 93 13.68 -1.94 2.30
N GLN A 94 14.64 -1.25 1.67
CA GLN A 94 14.36 -0.05 0.88
C GLN A 94 13.51 -0.34 -0.36
N GLU A 95 13.75 -1.46 -1.04
CA GLU A 95 12.97 -1.84 -2.21
C GLU A 95 11.51 -2.14 -1.83
N PHE A 96 11.31 -2.82 -0.69
CA PHE A 96 9.98 -3.06 -0.16
C PHE A 96 9.30 -1.77 0.31
N GLN A 97 10.02 -0.85 0.97
CA GLN A 97 9.50 0.47 1.34
C GLN A 97 9.00 1.26 0.13
N GLY A 98 9.76 1.26 -0.98
CA GLY A 98 9.33 1.88 -2.24
C GLY A 98 8.05 1.26 -2.80
N GLY A 99 7.97 -0.08 -2.81
CA GLY A 99 6.75 -0.81 -3.18
C GLY A 99 5.56 -0.50 -2.25
N PHE A 100 5.83 -0.35 -0.95
CA PHE A 100 4.84 -0.02 0.07
C PHE A 100 4.26 1.38 -0.10
N LEU A 101 5.07 2.40 -0.37
CA LEU A 101 4.59 3.75 -0.65
C LEU A 101 3.66 3.77 -1.88
N LEU A 102 4.01 3.04 -2.94
CA LEU A 102 3.16 2.90 -4.13
C LEU A 102 1.86 2.14 -3.84
N ALA A 103 1.91 1.06 -3.06
CA ALA A 103 0.72 0.31 -2.66
C ALA A 103 -0.23 1.15 -1.80
N MET A 104 0.30 1.96 -0.87
CA MET A 104 -0.47 2.89 -0.05
C MET A 104 -1.12 3.99 -0.89
N GLU A 105 -0.38 4.59 -1.82
CA GLU A 105 -0.91 5.57 -2.77
C GLU A 105 -2.07 4.97 -3.58
N LEU A 106 -1.87 3.78 -4.13
CA LEU A 106 -2.88 3.05 -4.91
C LEU A 106 -4.13 2.78 -4.07
N TYR A 107 -3.98 2.25 -2.86
CA TYR A 107 -5.09 1.95 -1.95
C TYR A 107 -5.91 3.20 -1.63
N ILE A 108 -5.26 4.33 -1.38
CA ILE A 108 -5.96 5.60 -1.10
C ILE A 108 -6.71 6.10 -2.33
N VAL A 109 -6.12 6.02 -3.52
CA VAL A 109 -6.78 6.47 -4.75
C VAL A 109 -7.95 5.55 -5.13
N ARG A 110 -7.89 4.26 -4.78
CA ARG A 110 -8.91 3.25 -5.12
C ARG A 110 -10.04 3.16 -4.10
N GLU A 111 -9.71 2.95 -2.84
CA GLU A 111 -10.67 2.62 -1.78
C GLU A 111 -10.99 3.85 -0.91
N LEU A 112 -10.01 4.71 -0.68
CA LEU A 112 -10.12 5.80 0.30
C LEU A 112 -9.87 7.19 -0.30
N ARG A 113 -10.53 7.55 -1.41
CA ARG A 113 -10.29 8.84 -2.11
C ARG A 113 -10.35 10.08 -1.21
N LYS A 114 -11.20 10.06 -0.17
CA LYS A 114 -11.28 11.15 0.83
C LYS A 114 -9.99 11.32 1.64
N GLY A 115 -9.13 10.31 1.68
CA GLY A 115 -7.83 10.26 2.32
C GLY A 115 -6.74 11.01 1.56
N ILE A 116 -6.90 11.28 0.25
CA ILE A 116 -5.92 12.00 -0.58
C ILE A 116 -5.51 13.33 0.09
N ALA A 117 -6.48 14.14 0.52
CA ALA A 117 -6.24 15.44 1.14
C ALA A 117 -5.61 15.37 2.55
N LYS A 118 -5.41 14.17 3.10
CA LYS A 118 -4.83 13.92 4.42
C LYS A 118 -3.58 13.04 4.33
N TYR A 119 -3.02 12.88 3.14
CA TYR A 119 -1.93 11.95 2.93
C TYR A 119 -0.63 12.42 3.62
N ASP A 120 -0.48 13.73 3.85
CA ASP A 120 0.55 14.30 4.72
C ASP A 120 0.59 13.61 6.09
N LYS A 121 -0.57 13.42 6.70
CA LYS A 121 -0.69 12.80 8.03
C LYS A 121 -0.39 11.32 8.00
N VAL A 122 -0.72 10.65 6.90
CA VAL A 122 -0.41 9.23 6.69
C VAL A 122 1.10 9.05 6.57
N LEU A 123 1.77 9.81 5.70
CA LEU A 123 3.22 9.78 5.53
C LEU A 123 3.96 10.11 6.83
N LYS A 124 3.52 11.19 7.50
CA LYS A 124 4.06 11.54 8.82
C LYS A 124 3.96 10.39 9.80
N LYS A 125 2.81 9.71 9.84
CA LYS A 125 2.60 8.60 10.77
C LYS A 125 3.46 7.38 10.44
N LEU A 126 3.62 7.06 9.15
CA LEU A 126 4.50 5.98 8.68
C LEU A 126 5.96 6.27 9.03
N TRP A 127 6.41 7.52 8.85
CA TRP A 127 7.74 7.98 9.22
C TRP A 127 7.97 7.95 10.74
N GLU A 128 7.04 8.49 11.55
CA GLU A 128 7.12 8.46 13.03
C GLU A 128 7.17 7.03 13.59
N CYS A 129 6.68 6.05 12.84
CA CYS A 129 6.67 4.65 13.23
C CYS A 129 7.90 3.85 12.74
N ASP A 130 8.88 4.49 12.08
CA ASP A 130 10.00 3.84 11.40
C ASP A 130 9.57 2.85 10.29
N VAL A 131 8.40 3.07 9.66
CA VAL A 131 7.93 2.20 8.55
C VAL A 131 8.59 2.63 7.24
N VAL A 132 8.71 3.94 7.00
CA VAL A 132 9.36 4.49 5.81
C VAL A 132 10.40 5.52 6.21
N SER A 133 11.53 5.52 5.52
CA SER A 133 12.56 6.54 5.64
C SER A 133 12.18 7.81 4.87
N GLU A 134 12.70 8.95 5.33
CA GLU A 134 12.55 10.23 4.65
C GLU A 134 13.06 10.19 3.20
N ASP A 135 14.30 9.69 2.99
CA ASP A 135 14.91 9.54 1.67
C ASP A 135 13.99 8.85 0.66
N LEU A 136 13.28 7.80 1.09
CA LEU A 136 12.36 7.06 0.22
C LEU A 136 11.03 7.78 0.00
N VAL A 137 10.56 8.57 0.96
CA VAL A 137 9.40 9.45 0.74
C VAL A 137 9.76 10.55 -0.26
N GLU A 138 10.95 11.15 -0.17
CA GLU A 138 11.44 12.12 -1.15
C GLU A 138 11.60 11.50 -2.54
N GLU A 139 12.22 10.31 -2.63
CA GLU A 139 12.38 9.60 -3.90
C GLU A 139 11.02 9.27 -4.52
N TRP A 140 10.09 8.71 -3.74
CA TRP A 140 8.72 8.44 -4.18
C TRP A 140 8.07 9.74 -4.67
N HIS A 141 8.13 10.82 -3.89
CA HIS A 141 7.51 12.11 -4.21
C HIS A 141 8.03 12.70 -5.52
N SER A 142 9.32 12.55 -5.82
CA SER A 142 9.95 13.04 -7.06
C SER A 142 9.46 12.32 -8.34
N LYS A 143 8.82 11.15 -8.22
CA LYS A 143 8.34 10.34 -9.35
C LYS A 143 6.83 10.49 -9.51
N GLU A 144 6.41 11.65 -10.03
CA GLU A 144 4.99 12.05 -10.17
C GLU A 144 4.10 11.05 -10.89
N ASN A 145 4.66 10.23 -11.79
CA ASN A 145 3.94 9.25 -12.60
C ASN A 145 4.19 7.79 -12.19
N ALA A 146 4.86 7.52 -11.07
CA ALA A 146 5.25 6.16 -10.68
C ALA A 146 4.04 5.21 -10.59
N LEU A 147 2.90 5.69 -10.09
CA LEU A 147 1.69 4.87 -9.98
C LEU A 147 1.01 4.60 -11.34
N HIS A 148 1.17 5.49 -12.33
CA HIS A 148 0.58 5.31 -13.66
C HIS A 148 1.11 4.06 -14.37
N GLU A 149 2.34 3.65 -14.09
CA GLU A 149 2.95 2.42 -14.64
C GLU A 149 2.20 1.15 -14.20
N PHE A 150 1.54 1.20 -13.05
CA PHE A 150 0.88 0.04 -12.42
C PHE A 150 -0.64 0.14 -12.39
N TYR A 151 -1.18 1.32 -12.67
CA TYR A 151 -2.61 1.58 -12.69
C TYR A 151 -2.98 2.32 -13.99
N PRO A 152 -3.35 1.61 -15.07
CA PRO A 152 -3.62 2.24 -16.37
C PRO A 152 -4.85 3.17 -16.37
N ASP A 153 -5.85 2.86 -15.54
CA ASP A 153 -7.06 3.68 -15.32
C ASP A 153 -6.81 4.86 -14.35
N PHE A 154 -5.54 5.21 -14.17
CA PHE A 154 -5.07 6.27 -13.30
C PHE A 154 -5.62 7.64 -13.69
N VAL A 155 -6.15 8.32 -12.69
CA VAL A 155 -6.63 9.69 -12.81
C VAL A 155 -5.50 10.61 -12.38
N LEU A 156 -4.94 11.35 -13.35
CA LEU A 156 -3.81 12.25 -13.12
C LEU A 156 -4.09 13.28 -12.00
N GLU A 157 -5.33 13.74 -11.86
CA GLU A 157 -5.72 14.69 -10.81
C GLU A 157 -5.59 14.10 -9.39
N ASP A 158 -5.90 12.82 -9.20
CA ASP A 158 -5.77 12.17 -7.88
C ASP A 158 -4.30 12.07 -7.48
N ALA A 159 -3.42 11.78 -8.45
CA ALA A 159 -2.00 11.71 -8.23
C ALA A 159 -1.39 13.09 -7.96
N ILE A 160 -1.75 14.11 -8.71
CA ILE A 160 -1.32 15.48 -8.40
C ILE A 160 -1.73 15.83 -6.96
N ALA A 161 -2.99 15.57 -6.60
CA ALA A 161 -3.50 15.87 -5.27
C ALA A 161 -2.80 15.09 -4.14
N ILE A 162 -2.44 13.81 -4.36
CA ILE A 162 -1.73 13.03 -3.34
C ILE A 162 -0.29 13.51 -3.16
N ARG A 163 0.37 13.95 -4.25
CA ARG A 163 1.71 14.56 -4.19
C ARG A 163 1.69 15.94 -3.54
N GLU A 164 0.76 16.80 -3.93
CA GLU A 164 0.58 18.11 -3.27
C GLU A 164 0.27 17.96 -1.78
N SER A 165 -0.49 16.94 -1.39
CA SER A 165 -0.67 16.64 0.03
C SER A 165 0.64 16.20 0.68
N ALA A 166 1.42 15.32 0.04
CA ALA A 166 2.70 14.85 0.59
C ALA A 166 3.74 15.96 0.74
N ALA A 167 3.75 16.97 -0.14
CA ALA A 167 4.67 18.10 -0.07
C ALA A 167 4.67 18.79 1.30
N LYS A 168 3.48 18.93 1.92
CA LYS A 168 3.36 19.53 3.27
C LYS A 168 4.10 18.75 4.36
N PHE A 169 4.16 17.43 4.22
CA PHE A 169 4.94 16.60 5.14
C PHE A 169 6.43 16.80 4.92
N LEU A 170 6.89 16.79 3.66
CA LEU A 170 8.30 17.01 3.33
C LEU A 170 8.80 18.38 3.77
N GLU A 171 8.01 19.45 3.54
CA GLU A 171 8.29 20.79 4.06
C GLU A 171 8.43 20.78 5.59
N TRP A 172 7.53 20.08 6.30
CA TRP A 172 7.58 19.99 7.75
C TRP A 172 8.81 19.24 8.28
N VAL A 173 9.26 18.18 7.60
CA VAL A 173 10.47 17.45 7.98
C VAL A 173 11.70 18.33 7.75
N GLN A 174 11.78 18.99 6.59
CA GLN A 174 12.88 19.90 6.24
C GLN A 174 12.97 21.09 7.21
N GLU A 175 11.84 21.68 7.62
CA GLU A 175 11.80 22.75 8.64
C GLU A 175 12.21 22.28 10.04
N GLY A 176 12.12 20.97 10.32
CA GLY A 176 12.52 20.37 11.60
C GLY A 176 14.01 20.03 11.70
N ASP A 177 14.68 19.88 10.56
CA ASP A 177 16.10 19.54 10.43
C ASP A 177 17.02 20.78 10.29
N GLU A 178 16.45 21.96 10.02
CA GLU A 178 17.11 23.27 10.06
C GLU A 178 17.20 23.88 11.49
#